data_AF-A0A954HSJ0-F1
#
_entry.id   AF-A0A954HSJ0-F1
#
_cell.length_a   1.000
_cell.length_b   1.000
_cell.length_c   1.000
_cell.angle_alpha   90.00
_cell.angle_beta   90.00
_cell.angle_gamma   90.00
#
_symmetry.space_group_name_H-M   'P 1'
#
loop_
_entity.id
_entity.type
_entity.pdbx_description
1 polymer ?
#
loop_
_entity_poly.entity_id
_entity_poly.type
_entity_poly.pdbx_seq_one_letter_code
_entity_poly.pdbx_strand_id
1 'polypeptide(L)'
;MSAEVHQTAEQRLAQVSELRWTKFPGLNDGFVCLVDAMGDDAAVVQAARVSYGEGTKKVSDDRTLIRYLLRHRHTTPFEMAEIKLLVRVPMDCWR
;
A
#
# COMPACT_ATOMS: atom_id res chain seq x y z
N MET A 1 6.60 20.43 -16.02
CA MET A 1 7.99 20.08 -15.63
C MET A 1 7.97 19.67 -14.17
N SER A 2 7.43 18.48 -13.89
CA SER A 2 7.42 17.87 -12.56
C SER A 2 7.55 16.38 -12.81
N ALA A 3 8.79 15.90 -12.89
CA ALA A 3 9.06 14.47 -12.92
C ALA A 3 8.55 13.91 -11.59
N GLU A 4 7.45 13.15 -11.63
CA GLU A 4 6.92 12.49 -10.45
C GLU A 4 8.01 11.56 -9.89
N VAL A 5 8.26 11.71 -8.59
CA VAL A 5 9.19 10.92 -7.78
C VAL A 5 8.69 9.47 -7.75
N HIS A 6 8.96 8.70 -8.81
CA HIS A 6 8.79 7.26 -8.76
C HIS A 6 9.98 6.69 -7.99
N GLN A 7 9.78 6.41 -6.69
CA GLN A 7 10.72 5.58 -5.96
C GLN A 7 10.89 4.25 -6.71
N THR A 8 12.12 3.79 -6.90
CA THR A 8 12.37 2.47 -7.49
C THR A 8 11.92 1.36 -6.53
N ALA A 9 11.64 0.17 -7.06
CA ALA A 9 11.23 -0.98 -6.24
C ALA A 9 12.27 -1.28 -5.13
N GLU A 10 13.55 -1.14 -5.45
CA GLU A 10 14.66 -1.27 -4.50
C GLU A 10 14.60 -0.22 -3.38
N GLN A 11 14.31 1.04 -3.70
CA GLN A 11 14.16 2.10 -2.70
C GLN A 11 12.99 1.83 -1.75
N ARG A 12 11.87 1.30 -2.26
CA ARG A 12 10.73 0.92 -1.42
C ARG A 12 11.05 -0.25 -0.51
N LEU A 13 11.71 -1.29 -1.05
CA LEU A 13 12.14 -2.44 -0.24
C LEU A 13 13.11 -2.02 0.86
N ALA A 14 14.05 -1.11 0.54
CA ALA A 14 14.95 -0.52 1.53
C ALA A 14 14.16 0.21 2.62
N GLN A 15 13.21 1.08 2.26
CA GLN A 15 12.35 1.78 3.22
C GLN A 15 11.54 0.83 4.09
N VAL A 16 10.90 -0.19 3.50
CA VAL A 16 10.16 -1.21 4.25
C VAL A 16 11.07 -1.95 5.21
N SER A 17 12.28 -2.30 4.78
CA SER A 17 13.27 -2.97 5.63
C SER A 17 13.75 -2.11 6.80
N GLU A 18 13.87 -0.80 6.59
CA GLU A 18 14.25 0.18 7.62
C GLU A 18 13.11 0.39 8.63
N LEU A 19 11.87 0.47 8.15
CA LEU A 19 10.68 0.66 8.99
C LEU A 19 10.27 -0.61 9.74
N ARG A 20 10.65 -1.79 9.24
CA ARG A 20 10.37 -3.08 9.89
C ARG A 20 10.93 -3.10 11.31
N TRP A 21 10.12 -3.58 12.25
CA TRP A 21 10.45 -3.63 13.68
C TRP A 21 10.68 -2.29 14.38
N THR A 22 10.61 -1.17 13.65
CA THR A 22 10.61 0.16 14.23
C THR A 22 9.28 0.40 14.93
N LYS A 23 9.35 0.77 16.22
CA LYS A 23 8.18 1.05 17.05
C LYS A 23 7.87 2.54 16.99
N PHE A 24 6.70 2.88 16.47
CA PHE A 24 6.16 4.22 16.54
C PHE A 24 5.35 4.34 17.82
N PRO A 25 5.83 5.10 18.84
CA PRO A 25 5.13 5.22 20.10
C PRO A 25 3.82 5.98 19.93
N GLY A 26 2.80 5.56 20.67
CA GLY A 26 1.49 6.20 20.66
C GLY A 26 0.71 5.81 21.90
N LEU A 27 -0.01 6.76 22.48
CA LEU A 27 -0.53 6.65 23.86
C LEU A 27 0.63 6.47 24.88
N ASN A 28 0.30 6.26 26.16
CA ASN A 28 1.28 6.15 27.25
C ASN A 28 2.39 5.14 26.93
N ASP A 29 2.03 3.85 26.88
CA ASP A 29 2.94 2.71 26.68
C ASP A 29 2.65 1.94 25.39
N GLY A 30 1.76 2.48 24.55
CA GLY A 30 1.35 1.87 23.30
C GLY A 30 2.34 2.12 22.16
N PHE A 31 2.23 1.31 21.11
CA PHE A 31 3.00 1.49 19.89
C PHE A 31 2.34 0.78 18.71
N VAL A 32 2.70 1.24 17.51
CA VAL A 32 2.42 0.57 16.23
C VAL A 32 3.76 0.22 15.58
N CYS A 33 3.87 -0.99 15.07
CA CYS A 33 5.10 -1.50 14.47
C CYS A 33 4.80 -2.27 13.20
N LEU A 34 5.54 -1.98 12.13
CA LEU A 34 5.46 -2.72 10.87
C LEU A 34 6.18 -4.06 11.01
N VAL A 35 5.45 -5.16 10.84
CA VAL A 35 6.02 -6.52 10.82
C VAL A 35 6.32 -6.93 9.40
N ASP A 36 5.34 -6.77 8.51
CA ASP A 36 5.43 -7.25 7.14
C ASP A 36 4.53 -6.44 6.20
N ALA A 37 4.87 -6.41 4.92
CA ALA A 37 4.06 -5.80 3.88
C ALA A 37 4.22 -6.61 2.60
N MET A 38 3.10 -6.87 1.92
CA MET A 38 3.04 -7.57 0.64
C MET A 38 2.22 -6.75 -0.35
N GLY A 39 2.69 -6.67 -1.59
CA GLY A 39 2.03 -5.92 -2.64
C GLY A 39 2.33 -4.41 -2.60
N ASP A 40 2.10 -3.77 -3.74
CA ASP A 40 2.27 -2.33 -3.95
C ASP A 40 1.21 -1.82 -4.92
N ASP A 41 1.28 -0.54 -5.27
CA ASP A 41 0.38 0.07 -6.26
C ASP A 41 0.38 -0.68 -7.61
N ALA A 42 1.50 -1.31 -7.99
CA ALA A 42 1.59 -2.08 -9.23
C ALA A 42 0.81 -3.40 -9.13
N ALA A 43 0.82 -4.07 -7.97
CA ALA A 43 -0.02 -5.26 -7.73
C ALA A 43 -1.52 -4.94 -7.89
N VAL A 44 -1.97 -3.80 -7.36
CA VAL A 44 -3.36 -3.32 -7.49
C VAL A 44 -3.71 -3.04 -8.96
N VAL A 45 -2.82 -2.34 -9.68
CA VAL A 45 -3.02 -2.02 -11.10
C VAL A 45 -3.04 -3.27 -11.97
N GLN A 46 -2.13 -4.21 -11.71
CA GLN A 46 -2.09 -5.49 -12.41
C GLN A 46 -3.41 -6.25 -12.21
N ALA A 47 -3.87 -6.38 -10.97
CA ALA A 47 -5.11 -7.09 -10.65
C ALA A 47 -6.35 -6.44 -11.29
N ALA A 48 -6.41 -5.11 -11.30
CA ALA A 48 -7.45 -4.40 -12.03
C ALA A 48 -7.38 -4.71 -13.53
N ARG A 49 -6.20 -4.65 -14.15
CA ARG A 49 -6.00 -4.86 -15.59
C ARG A 49 -6.28 -6.28 -16.06
N VAL A 50 -6.05 -7.30 -15.22
CA VAL A 50 -6.42 -8.70 -15.53
C VAL A 50 -7.91 -8.84 -15.88
N SER A 51 -8.76 -8.00 -15.28
CA SER A 51 -10.21 -7.98 -15.56
C SER A 51 -10.59 -7.19 -16.83
N TYR A 52 -9.72 -6.32 -17.33
CA TYR A 52 -10.03 -5.41 -18.46
C TYR A 52 -9.51 -5.90 -19.82
N GLY A 53 -8.88 -7.08 -19.89
CA GLY A 53 -8.30 -7.62 -21.13
C GLY A 53 -7.09 -6.83 -21.63
N GLU A 54 -6.28 -7.42 -22.52
CA GLU A 54 -5.14 -6.76 -23.17
C GLU A 54 -5.60 -5.59 -24.04
N GLY A 55 -5.78 -4.43 -23.42
CA GLY A 55 -6.00 -3.16 -24.08
C GLY A 55 -4.78 -2.27 -23.94
N THR A 56 -4.11 -1.99 -25.05
CA THR A 56 -2.99 -1.02 -25.16
C THR A 56 -3.41 0.36 -24.66
N LYS A 57 -3.23 0.64 -23.37
CA LYS A 57 -3.30 2.00 -22.82
C LYS A 57 -2.03 2.29 -22.05
N LYS A 58 -1.38 3.38 -22.45
CA LYS A 58 -0.08 3.85 -21.96
C LYS A 58 0.05 3.71 -20.44
N VAL A 59 1.21 3.20 -20.03
CA VAL A 59 1.75 3.04 -18.67
C VAL A 59 1.64 4.31 -17.78
N SER A 60 1.32 5.49 -18.35
CA SER A 60 1.39 6.76 -17.64
C SER A 60 0.14 7.16 -16.84
N ASP A 61 -0.80 6.24 -16.56
CA ASP A 61 -2.03 6.61 -15.83
C ASP A 61 -2.41 5.65 -14.68
N ASP A 62 -1.43 4.93 -14.13
CA ASP A 62 -1.62 4.02 -12.98
C ASP A 62 -2.26 4.74 -11.78
N ARG A 63 -1.80 5.97 -11.51
CA ARG A 63 -2.34 6.83 -10.44
C ARG A 63 -3.80 7.23 -10.68
N THR A 64 -4.20 7.52 -11.92
CA THR A 64 -5.60 7.83 -12.24
C THR A 64 -6.46 6.59 -12.18
N LEU A 65 -5.93 5.43 -12.58
CA LEU A 65 -6.62 4.14 -12.43
C LEU A 65 -6.90 3.85 -10.96
N ILE A 66 -5.90 3.94 -10.07
CA ILE A 66 -6.09 3.74 -8.63
C ILE A 66 -7.16 4.70 -8.08
N ARG A 67 -7.09 5.99 -8.44
CA ARG A 67 -8.11 6.98 -8.04
C ARG A 67 -9.49 6.68 -8.62
N TYR A 68 -9.57 6.13 -9.83
CA TYR A 68 -10.83 5.70 -10.44
C TYR A 68 -11.44 4.54 -9.66
N LEU A 69 -10.64 3.51 -9.36
CA LEU A 69 -11.06 2.35 -8.57
C LEU A 69 -11.59 2.77 -7.20
N LEU A 70 -10.85 3.65 -6.50
CA LEU A 70 -11.25 4.16 -5.19
C LEU A 70 -12.57 4.97 -5.25
N ARG A 71 -12.73 5.85 -6.24
CA ARG A 71 -13.96 6.65 -6.41
C ARG A 71 -15.20 5.79 -6.68
N HIS A 72 -15.03 4.67 -7.36
CA HIS A 72 -16.12 3.77 -7.72
C HIS A 72 -16.25 2.58 -6.77
N ARG A 73 -15.51 2.57 -5.66
CA ARG A 73 -15.52 1.50 -4.65
C ARG A 73 -15.26 0.10 -5.26
N HIS A 74 -14.41 0.04 -6.29
CA HIS A 74 -13.88 -1.22 -6.78
C HIS A 74 -12.76 -1.68 -5.83
N THR A 75 -13.15 -2.38 -4.77
CA THR A 75 -12.26 -2.74 -3.66
C THR A 75 -11.46 -4.01 -3.90
N THR A 76 -11.94 -4.94 -4.74
CA THR A 76 -11.27 -6.23 -4.96
C THR A 76 -9.82 -6.12 -5.46
N PRO A 77 -9.42 -5.14 -6.31
CA PRO A 77 -8.01 -5.00 -6.66
C PRO A 77 -7.12 -4.56 -5.49
N PHE A 78 -7.68 -3.89 -4.47
CA PHE A 78 -6.93 -3.46 -3.29
C PHE A 78 -6.67 -4.60 -2.30
N GLU A 79 -7.36 -5.73 -2.42
CA GLU A 79 -7.10 -6.93 -1.61
C GLU A 79 -5.77 -7.62 -1.96
N MET A 80 -5.11 -7.19 -3.04
CA MET A 80 -3.82 -7.70 -3.50
C MET A 80 -2.62 -7.07 -2.76
N ALA A 81 -2.87 -6.14 -1.85
CA ALA A 81 -1.88 -5.57 -0.96
C ALA A 81 -2.28 -5.81 0.51
N GLU A 82 -1.34 -6.31 1.31
CA GLU A 82 -1.54 -6.65 2.72
C GLU A 82 -0.43 -5.99 3.56
N ILE A 83 -0.80 -5.52 4.76
CA ILE A 83 0.15 -5.06 5.78
C ILE A 83 -0.08 -5.82 7.08
N LYS A 84 1.00 -6.26 7.73
CA LYS A 84 0.97 -6.90 9.06
C LYS A 84 1.55 -5.94 10.08
N LEU A 85 0.75 -5.65 11.09
CA LEU A 85 1.10 -4.70 12.15
C LEU A 85 1.14 -5.41 13.51
N LEU A 86 2.16 -5.09 14.30
CA LEU A 86 2.19 -5.37 15.72
C LEU A 86 1.76 -4.11 16.46
N VAL A 87 0.62 -4.18 17.14
CA VAL A 87 0.02 -3.04 17.83
C VAL A 87 -0.14 -3.37 19.31
N ARG A 88 0.34 -2.46 20.17
CA ARG A 88 0.05 -2.45 21.61
C ARG A 88 -0.82 -1.24 21.90
N VAL A 89 -2.07 -1.50 22.30
CA VAL A 89 -3.01 -0.47 22.75
C VAL A 89 -3.87 -1.01 23.90
N PRO A 90 -4.49 -0.14 24.72
CA PRO A 90 -5.41 -0.57 25.77
C PRO A 90 -6.59 -1.37 25.23
N MET A 91 -7.20 -2.18 26.10
CA MET A 91 -8.40 -2.98 25.80
C MET A 91 -9.52 -2.17 25.14
N ASP A 92 -9.72 -0.92 25.55
CA ASP A 92 -10.78 -0.06 25.02
C ASP A 92 -10.58 0.34 23.55
N CYS A 93 -9.34 0.29 23.04
CA CYS A 93 -9.03 0.64 21.65
C CYS A 93 -9.20 -0.54 20.67
N TRP A 94 -9.38 -1.77 21.17
CA TRP A 94 -9.53 -2.98 20.34
C TRP A 94 -10.98 -3.30 19.96
N ARG A 95 -11.93 -2.58 20.54
CA ARG A 95 -13.37 -2.76 20.30
C ARG A 95 -13.82 -1.92 19.11
#